data_AF-A0A1I3DV13-F1
#
_entry.id   AF-A0A1I3DV13-F1
#
_cell.length_a   1.000
_cell.length_b   1.000
_cell.length_c   1.000
_cell.angle_alpha   90.00
_cell.angle_beta   90.00
_cell.angle_gamma   90.00
#
_symmetry.space_group_name_H-M   'P 1'
#
loop_
_entity.id
_entity.type
_entity.pdbx_description
1 polymer ?
#
loop_
_entity_poly.entity_id
_entity_poly.type
_entity_poly.pdbx_seq_one_letter_code
_entity_poly.pdbx_strand_id
1 'polypeptide(L)'
;MRKLLFLLCLSLFVHIGSADAMSLRAICPLLGFSNHNGIAEDCSGPDNGEHWAKLSNFNGKEVNVKIRVKYYHDYGIRKNAGGTITVSCGREMLSFPVKKDESAKVQIMPSTDKREFLLIRTYQDAADGSSACMGMWLVGEKDGKLLTYATLDTVENAGLLFDDISPTIKNGELWLTGTAKVYWGADPQAPPRPLSSKYNGVPVKVDGNYCTINSAVLFWDSAAQWFGIRMEN
;
A
#
# COMPACT_ATOMS: atom_id res chain seq x y z
N MET A 1 -46.55 19.85 -40.95
CA MET A 1 -45.63 19.99 -39.80
C MET A 1 -46.09 19.15 -38.61
N ARG A 2 -45.87 17.83 -38.62
CA ARG A 2 -46.08 16.91 -37.47
C ARG A 2 -45.69 15.52 -37.95
N LYS A 3 -44.41 15.18 -37.87
CA LYS A 3 -43.84 13.82 -38.01
C LYS A 3 -42.30 13.77 -38.05
N LEU A 4 -41.60 14.89 -37.81
CA LEU A 4 -40.13 14.94 -37.86
C LEU A 4 -39.46 15.38 -36.55
N LEU A 5 -40.13 15.24 -35.40
CA LEU A 5 -39.61 15.69 -34.11
C LEU A 5 -39.63 14.63 -32.99
N PHE A 6 -39.87 13.36 -33.33
CA PHE A 6 -39.91 12.26 -32.36
C PHE A 6 -38.74 11.28 -32.46
N LEU A 7 -37.78 11.53 -33.37
CA LEU A 7 -36.61 10.68 -33.59
C LEU A 7 -35.30 11.25 -33.04
N LEU A 8 -35.32 12.46 -32.45
CA LEU A 8 -34.13 13.08 -31.85
C LEU A 8 -34.05 12.96 -30.32
N CYS A 9 -35.09 12.44 -29.66
CA CYS A 9 -35.05 12.16 -28.22
C CYS A 9 -34.69 10.70 -27.88
N LEU A 10 -34.53 9.83 -28.90
CA LEU A 10 -34.21 8.41 -28.70
C LEU A 10 -32.78 8.03 -29.12
N SER A 11 -31.90 9.02 -29.35
CA SER A 11 -30.46 8.81 -29.58
C SER A 11 -29.59 9.46 -28.51
N LEU A 12 -30.18 9.95 -27.40
CA LEU A 12 -29.44 10.53 -26.28
C LEU A 12 -29.34 9.63 -25.05
N PHE A 13 -29.87 8.41 -25.13
CA PHE A 13 -29.69 7.38 -24.12
C PHE A 13 -29.07 6.16 -24.79
N VAL A 14 -28.20 5.47 -24.07
CA VAL A 14 -27.36 4.34 -24.53
C VAL A 14 -26.08 4.75 -25.26
N HIS A 15 -25.35 5.76 -24.76
CA HIS A 15 -23.88 5.70 -24.62
C HIS A 15 -23.49 6.32 -23.26
N ILE A 16 -24.29 6.05 -22.21
CA ILE A 16 -23.67 5.92 -20.89
C ILE A 16 -22.98 4.57 -20.98
N GLY A 17 -21.78 4.54 -21.56
CA GLY A 17 -20.88 3.46 -21.23
C GLY A 17 -20.83 3.47 -19.71
N SER A 18 -21.21 2.36 -19.08
CA SER A 18 -20.72 2.13 -17.73
C SER A 18 -19.21 2.24 -17.89
N ALA A 19 -18.64 3.36 -17.46
CA ALA A 19 -17.23 3.40 -17.20
C ALA A 19 -17.10 2.42 -16.04
N ASP A 20 -16.86 1.15 -16.37
CA ASP A 20 -16.68 0.10 -15.39
C ASP A 20 -15.67 0.64 -14.37
N ALA A 21 -16.06 0.64 -13.10
CA ALA A 21 -15.22 1.21 -12.06
C ALA A 21 -13.84 0.55 -12.15
N MET A 22 -12.80 1.38 -12.25
CA MET A 22 -11.44 0.90 -12.37
C MET A 22 -11.15 -0.07 -11.23
N SER A 23 -10.63 -1.25 -11.57
CA SER A 23 -10.31 -2.30 -10.62
C SER A 23 -8.81 -2.54 -10.61
N LEU A 24 -8.21 -2.58 -9.42
CA LEU A 24 -6.85 -3.06 -9.22
C LEU A 24 -6.79 -4.57 -9.49
N ARG A 25 -5.68 -5.04 -10.07
CA ARG A 25 -5.55 -6.44 -10.51
C ARG A 25 -4.63 -7.27 -9.63
N ALA A 26 -3.52 -6.69 -9.18
CA ALA A 26 -2.47 -7.40 -8.48
C ALA A 26 -1.64 -6.45 -7.62
N ILE A 27 -0.82 -7.03 -6.75
CA ILE A 27 0.27 -6.35 -6.05
C ILE A 27 1.57 -7.00 -6.50
N CYS A 28 2.38 -6.26 -7.25
CA CYS A 28 3.65 -6.74 -7.77
C CYS A 28 4.80 -6.08 -6.98
N PRO A 29 5.65 -6.84 -6.27
CA PRO A 29 6.78 -6.25 -5.56
C PRO A 29 7.79 -5.66 -6.55
N LEU A 30 8.21 -4.42 -6.31
CA LEU A 30 9.30 -3.74 -7.02
C LEU A 30 10.55 -3.66 -6.15
N LEU A 31 10.33 -3.37 -4.87
CA LEU A 31 11.30 -3.48 -3.80
C LEU A 31 10.60 -4.17 -2.64
N GLY A 32 11.25 -5.15 -2.03
CA GLY A 32 10.79 -5.68 -0.77
C GLY A 32 11.88 -6.50 -0.13
N PHE A 33 12.11 -6.25 1.16
CA PHE A 33 12.78 -7.22 2.01
C PHE A 33 11.72 -8.23 2.43
N SER A 34 11.87 -9.46 2.00
CA SER A 34 11.15 -10.59 2.58
C SER A 34 11.87 -10.96 3.87
N ASN A 35 11.31 -10.55 5.01
CA ASN A 35 11.60 -11.24 6.27
C ASN A 35 10.36 -12.06 6.58
N HIS A 36 10.31 -13.28 6.06
CA HIS A 36 9.26 -14.22 6.40
C HIS A 36 9.74 -15.05 7.59
N ASN A 37 9.06 -14.92 8.73
CA ASN A 37 9.12 -15.87 9.85
C ASN A 37 10.51 -16.18 10.44
N GLY A 38 11.41 -15.20 10.54
CA GLY A 38 12.67 -15.38 11.27
C GLY A 38 13.63 -16.40 10.66
N ILE A 39 13.41 -16.79 9.41
CA ILE A 39 14.38 -17.53 8.61
C ILE A 39 15.02 -16.50 7.69
N ALA A 40 16.34 -16.35 7.80
CA ALA A 40 17.13 -15.47 6.96
C ALA A 40 17.06 -15.96 5.50
N GLU A 41 15.97 -15.64 4.80
CA GLU A 41 15.85 -15.84 3.38
C GLU A 41 16.49 -14.66 2.67
N ASP A 42 17.69 -14.93 2.16
CA ASP A 42 18.39 -14.19 1.11
C ASP A 42 17.97 -12.73 0.99
N CYS A 43 18.44 -11.92 1.96
CA CYS A 43 18.43 -10.47 1.93
C CYS A 43 19.36 -9.97 0.81
N SER A 44 19.15 -10.39 -0.43
CA SER A 44 19.58 -9.72 -1.67
C SER A 44 18.85 -8.39 -1.82
N GLY A 45 18.71 -7.69 -0.69
CA GLY A 45 18.45 -6.29 -0.64
C GLY A 45 19.63 -5.58 -1.29
N PRO A 46 19.34 -4.56 -2.08
CA PRO A 46 20.33 -3.89 -2.91
C PRO A 46 21.62 -3.55 -2.16
N ASP A 47 22.81 -3.73 -2.75
CA ASP A 47 24.08 -3.27 -2.13
C ASP A 47 24.02 -1.79 -1.74
N ASN A 48 24.90 -1.35 -0.85
CA ASN A 48 25.12 0.09 -0.58
C ASN A 48 25.18 0.86 -1.90
N GLY A 49 24.15 1.65 -2.20
CA GLY A 49 24.02 2.18 -3.54
C GLY A 49 22.66 2.75 -3.89
N GLU A 50 22.58 3.16 -5.15
CA GLU A 50 21.43 3.77 -5.76
C GLU A 50 20.78 2.75 -6.68
N HIS A 51 19.52 2.42 -6.39
CA HIS A 51 18.78 1.40 -7.12
C HIS A 51 17.71 2.04 -7.97
N TRP A 52 17.63 1.59 -9.20
CA TRP A 52 16.72 2.13 -10.19
C TRP A 52 15.79 1.03 -10.64
N ALA A 53 14.50 1.28 -10.49
CA ALA A 53 13.47 0.49 -11.11
C ALA A 53 12.69 1.39 -12.07
N LYS A 54 12.45 0.87 -13.27
CA LYS A 54 11.72 1.56 -14.33
C LYS A 54 10.36 0.89 -14.50
N LEU A 55 9.31 1.69 -14.46
CA LEU A 55 7.93 1.27 -14.62
C LEU A 55 7.43 1.77 -15.96
N SER A 56 7.01 0.82 -16.80
CA SER A 56 6.71 1.08 -18.20
C SER A 56 5.33 1.71 -18.42
N ASN A 57 4.40 1.63 -17.47
CA ASN A 57 2.97 1.82 -17.73
C ASN A 57 2.23 2.66 -16.67
N PHE A 58 2.85 3.70 -16.10
CA PHE A 58 2.13 4.71 -15.32
C PHE A 58 1.33 5.63 -16.26
N ASN A 59 0.13 5.18 -16.65
CA ASN A 59 -0.77 5.89 -17.57
C ASN A 59 -0.14 6.16 -18.95
N GLY A 60 0.64 5.19 -19.46
CA GLY A 60 1.36 5.31 -20.73
C GLY A 60 2.61 6.19 -20.67
N LYS A 61 3.03 6.61 -19.48
CA LYS A 61 4.30 7.30 -19.25
C LYS A 61 5.27 6.40 -18.51
N GLU A 62 6.54 6.62 -18.81
CA GLU A 62 7.64 6.02 -18.08
C GLU A 62 7.78 6.68 -16.71
N VAL A 63 7.69 5.86 -15.66
CA VAL A 63 7.97 6.27 -14.29
C VAL A 63 9.26 5.64 -13.83
N ASN A 64 10.13 6.47 -13.25
CA ASN A 64 11.38 6.03 -12.67
C ASN A 64 11.25 6.04 -11.16
N VAL A 65 11.51 4.90 -10.54
CA VAL A 65 11.59 4.75 -9.08
C VAL A 65 13.06 4.60 -8.73
N LYS A 66 13.55 5.58 -7.99
CA LYS A 66 14.92 5.66 -7.53
C LYS A 66 14.96 5.45 -6.03
N ILE A 67 15.64 4.40 -5.59
CA ILE A 67 15.75 4.04 -4.17
C ILE A 67 17.20 4.30 -3.75
N ARG A 68 17.39 5.24 -2.82
CA ARG A 68 18.67 5.52 -2.18
C ARG A 68 18.57 5.15 -0.71
N VAL A 69 19.08 4.00 -0.34
CA VAL A 69 19.15 3.55 1.06
C VAL A 69 20.59 3.23 1.40
N LYS A 70 21.03 3.64 2.59
CA LYS A 70 22.39 3.41 3.07
C LYS A 70 22.33 2.28 4.08
N TYR A 71 23.11 1.22 3.94
CA TYR A 71 23.11 0.14 4.91
C TYR A 71 24.29 0.23 5.85
N TYR A 72 24.09 -0.27 7.06
CA TYR A 72 25.15 -0.49 8.03
C TYR A 72 24.92 -1.83 8.75
N HIS A 73 26.00 -2.37 9.32
CA HIS A 73 25.94 -3.56 10.16
C HIS A 73 26.02 -3.14 11.62
N ASP A 74 25.12 -3.67 12.45
CA ASP A 74 25.11 -3.43 13.88
C ASP A 74 24.70 -4.72 14.60
N TYR A 75 25.50 -5.16 15.57
CA TYR A 75 25.33 -6.44 16.27
C TYR A 75 25.08 -7.66 15.36
N GLY A 76 25.73 -7.70 14.19
CA GLY A 76 25.57 -8.79 13.21
C GLY A 76 24.29 -8.72 12.37
N ILE A 77 23.47 -7.68 12.54
CA ILE A 77 22.22 -7.47 11.80
C ILE A 77 22.42 -6.32 10.79
N ARG A 78 21.99 -6.52 9.55
CA ARG A 78 21.96 -5.47 8.52
C ARG A 78 20.82 -4.51 8.83
N LYS A 79 21.14 -3.23 9.02
CA LYS A 79 20.20 -2.14 9.28
C LYS A 79 20.30 -1.07 8.19
N ASN A 80 19.27 -0.24 8.07
CA ASN A 80 19.28 0.92 7.17
C ASN A 80 19.70 2.18 7.95
N ALA A 81 20.71 2.91 7.49
CA ALA A 81 21.15 4.20 8.03
C ALA A 81 20.25 5.37 7.56
N GLY A 82 19.18 5.08 6.84
CA GLY A 82 18.24 6.03 6.28
C GLY A 82 18.46 6.25 4.78
N GLY A 83 17.50 6.95 4.18
CA GLY A 83 17.43 7.05 2.73
C GLY A 83 16.23 7.83 2.21
N THR A 84 16.02 7.69 0.91
CA THR A 84 14.91 8.31 0.18
C THR A 84 14.50 7.43 -0.97
N ILE A 85 13.19 7.29 -1.16
CA ILE A 85 12.58 6.72 -2.36
C ILE A 85 12.05 7.89 -3.17
N THR A 86 12.54 8.05 -4.38
CA THR A 86 12.12 9.11 -5.30
C THR A 86 11.36 8.49 -6.45
N VAL A 87 10.16 8.97 -6.71
CA VAL A 87 9.35 8.61 -7.88
C VAL A 87 9.34 9.80 -8.82
N SER A 88 9.71 9.60 -10.09
CA SER A 88 9.70 10.65 -11.10
C SER A 88 8.94 10.24 -12.37
N CYS A 89 8.23 11.20 -12.94
CA CYS A 89 7.46 11.08 -14.17
C CYS A 89 7.69 12.34 -15.02
N GLY A 90 8.49 12.23 -16.08
CA GLY A 90 8.93 13.41 -16.83
C GLY A 90 9.73 14.39 -15.95
N ARG A 91 9.18 15.59 -15.70
CA ARG A 91 9.80 16.61 -14.82
C ARG A 91 9.27 16.59 -13.39
N GLU A 92 8.18 15.87 -13.13
CA GLU A 92 7.57 15.78 -11.81
C GLU A 92 8.33 14.77 -10.95
N MET A 93 8.41 15.07 -9.65
CA MET A 93 9.15 14.25 -8.69
C MET A 93 8.50 14.30 -7.31
N LEU A 94 8.27 13.14 -6.71
CA LEU A 94 7.94 12.98 -5.30
C LEU A 94 9.06 12.21 -4.60
N SER A 95 9.35 12.57 -3.35
CA SER A 95 10.38 11.92 -2.54
C SER A 95 9.83 11.55 -1.17
N PHE A 96 10.08 10.30 -0.77
CA PHE A 96 9.59 9.70 0.45
C PHE A 96 10.78 9.32 1.33
N PRO A 97 10.86 9.82 2.57
CA PRO A 97 11.97 9.53 3.44
C PRO A 97 11.90 8.07 3.93
N VAL A 98 13.07 7.46 4.10
CA VAL A 98 13.22 6.19 4.84
C VAL A 98 14.12 6.51 6.03
N LYS A 99 13.63 6.38 7.25
CA LYS A 99 14.44 6.76 8.42
C LYS A 99 15.51 5.70 8.72
N LYS A 100 16.42 6.07 9.63
CA LYS A 100 17.34 5.10 10.20
C LYS A 100 16.55 3.97 10.86
N ASP A 101 17.01 2.75 10.68
CA ASP A 101 16.44 1.49 11.14
C ASP A 101 15.09 1.12 10.52
N GLU A 102 14.64 1.87 9.50
CA GLU A 102 13.48 1.50 8.70
C GLU A 102 13.86 0.73 7.43
N SER A 103 13.12 -0.34 7.14
CA SER A 103 13.05 -1.01 5.85
C SER A 103 12.02 -0.32 4.94
N ALA A 104 12.03 -0.66 3.65
CA ALA A 104 11.00 -0.20 2.72
C ALA A 104 10.49 -1.33 1.81
N LYS A 105 9.20 -1.26 1.47
CA LYS A 105 8.56 -2.06 0.43
C LYS A 105 7.92 -1.11 -0.58
N VAL A 106 8.18 -1.33 -1.85
CA VAL A 106 7.57 -0.61 -2.98
C VAL A 106 6.87 -1.63 -3.84
N GLN A 107 5.56 -1.45 -4.05
CA GLN A 107 4.73 -2.39 -4.78
C GLN A 107 3.96 -1.67 -5.87
N ILE A 108 3.94 -2.23 -7.07
CA ILE A 108 3.18 -1.75 -8.22
C ILE A 108 1.80 -2.39 -8.18
N MET A 109 0.78 -1.59 -8.45
CA MET A 109 -0.60 -2.03 -8.52
C MET A 109 -1.20 -1.65 -9.88
N PRO A 110 -1.17 -2.57 -10.86
CA PRO A 110 -1.80 -2.33 -12.15
C PRO A 110 -3.32 -2.42 -12.02
N SER A 111 -4.01 -1.68 -12.86
CA SER A 111 -5.47 -1.61 -12.89
C SER A 111 -6.06 -2.03 -14.25
N THR A 112 -7.39 -2.17 -14.32
CA THR A 112 -8.10 -2.58 -15.53
C THR A 112 -8.09 -1.56 -16.66
N ASP A 113 -7.97 -0.27 -16.35
CA ASP A 113 -7.92 0.81 -17.34
C ASP A 113 -6.47 1.17 -17.75
N LYS A 114 -5.51 0.31 -17.41
CA LYS A 114 -4.07 0.46 -17.68
C LYS A 114 -3.41 1.60 -16.90
N ARG A 115 -4.04 2.10 -15.83
CA ARG A 115 -3.33 2.91 -14.82
C ARG A 115 -2.50 2.03 -13.92
N GLU A 116 -1.38 2.58 -13.44
CA GLU A 116 -0.54 1.96 -12.42
C GLU A 116 -0.44 2.87 -11.21
N PHE A 117 -0.45 2.27 -10.04
CA PHE A 117 -0.24 2.94 -8.77
C PHE A 117 0.95 2.30 -8.05
N LEU A 118 1.58 3.06 -7.17
CA LEU A 118 2.64 2.58 -6.30
C LEU A 118 2.19 2.65 -4.85
N LEU A 119 2.25 1.51 -4.15
CA LEU A 119 2.19 1.48 -2.70
C LEU A 119 3.61 1.45 -2.17
N ILE A 120 4.02 2.57 -1.57
CA ILE A 120 5.29 2.70 -0.87
C ILE A 120 5.00 2.61 0.61
N ARG A 121 5.73 1.76 1.31
CA ARG A 121 5.59 1.58 2.74
C ARG A 121 6.96 1.45 3.40
N THR A 122 7.13 2.06 4.57
CA THR A 122 8.33 1.88 5.41
C THR A 122 7.94 1.19 6.70
N TYR A 123 8.90 0.46 7.29
CA TYR A 123 8.65 -0.34 8.48
C TYR A 123 9.86 -0.42 9.36
N GLN A 124 9.64 -0.63 10.64
CA GLN A 124 10.68 -1.06 11.55
C GLN A 124 10.54 -2.56 11.78
N ASP A 125 11.52 -3.33 11.33
CA ASP A 125 11.58 -4.77 11.57
C ASP A 125 12.30 -5.05 12.89
N ALA A 126 11.79 -6.01 13.66
CA ALA A 126 12.39 -6.48 14.89
C ALA A 126 13.04 -7.87 14.71
N ALA A 127 13.99 -8.20 15.59
CA ALA A 127 14.74 -9.46 15.53
C ALA A 127 13.85 -10.72 15.68
N ASP A 128 12.66 -10.57 16.24
CA ASP A 128 11.67 -11.64 16.41
C ASP A 128 10.77 -11.84 15.18
N GLY A 129 11.10 -11.18 14.06
CA GLY A 129 10.37 -11.27 12.80
C GLY A 129 9.10 -10.42 12.76
N SER A 130 8.82 -9.61 13.79
CA SER A 130 7.73 -8.63 13.73
C SER A 130 8.13 -7.40 12.93
N SER A 131 7.14 -6.75 12.33
CA SER A 131 7.31 -5.51 11.57
C SER A 131 6.30 -4.50 12.11
N ALA A 132 6.66 -3.23 12.10
CA ALA A 132 5.76 -2.13 12.43
C ALA A 132 5.74 -1.13 11.28
N CYS A 133 4.57 -0.84 10.71
CA CYS A 133 4.46 0.11 9.61
C CYS A 133 4.67 1.53 10.11
N MET A 134 5.70 2.21 9.57
CA MET A 134 6.13 3.55 9.99
C MET A 134 5.74 4.65 8.99
N GLY A 135 5.44 4.25 7.75
CA GLY A 135 5.07 5.16 6.68
C GLY A 135 4.35 4.43 5.56
N MET A 136 3.42 5.12 4.91
CA MET A 136 2.67 4.59 3.77
C MET A 136 2.28 5.72 2.82
N TRP A 137 2.43 5.49 1.52
CA TRP A 137 1.99 6.37 0.45
C TRP A 137 1.44 5.56 -0.71
N LEU A 138 0.19 5.82 -1.09
CA LEU A 138 -0.37 5.39 -2.37
C LEU A 138 -0.13 6.49 -3.40
N VAL A 139 0.72 6.24 -4.37
CA VAL A 139 1.17 7.22 -5.36
C VAL A 139 0.62 6.86 -6.73
N GLY A 140 0.17 7.85 -7.47
CA GLY A 140 -0.30 7.69 -8.84
C GLY A 140 -0.06 8.96 -9.66
N GLU A 141 -0.47 8.94 -10.92
CA GLU A 141 -0.50 10.13 -11.78
C GLU A 141 -1.95 10.59 -12.00
N LYS A 142 -2.12 11.92 -12.06
CA LYS A 142 -3.36 12.57 -12.47
C LYS A 142 -3.02 13.85 -13.22
N ASP A 143 -3.58 14.02 -14.41
CA ASP A 143 -3.45 15.24 -15.22
C ASP A 143 -1.99 15.72 -15.40
N GLY A 144 -1.06 14.80 -15.62
CA GLY A 144 0.36 15.12 -15.80
C GLY A 144 1.18 15.21 -14.52
N LYS A 145 0.57 15.12 -13.33
CA LYS A 145 1.23 15.32 -12.05
C LYS A 145 1.26 14.06 -11.19
N LEU A 146 2.37 13.86 -10.50
CA LEU A 146 2.46 12.84 -9.46
C LEU A 146 1.75 13.33 -8.20
N LEU A 147 0.92 12.46 -7.62
CA LEU A 147 0.15 12.76 -6.42
C LEU A 147 0.20 11.58 -5.45
N THR A 148 0.00 11.87 -4.17
CA THR A 148 -0.28 10.88 -3.14
C THR A 148 -1.79 10.82 -2.89
N TYR A 149 -2.41 9.71 -3.24
CA TYR A 149 -3.85 9.47 -3.09
C TYR A 149 -4.24 9.09 -1.64
N ALA A 150 -3.34 8.42 -0.92
CA ALA A 150 -3.53 8.07 0.48
C ALA A 150 -2.20 8.00 1.21
N THR A 151 -2.20 8.40 2.48
CA THR A 151 -1.05 8.31 3.41
C THR A 151 -1.38 7.40 4.59
N LEU A 152 -0.37 7.13 5.44
CA LEU A 152 -0.59 6.49 6.74
C LEU A 152 -1.64 7.24 7.56
N ASP A 153 -1.47 8.56 7.74
CA ASP A 153 -2.43 9.42 8.45
C ASP A 153 -3.84 9.33 7.85
N THR A 154 -3.95 9.17 6.52
CA THR A 154 -5.27 9.07 5.86
C THR A 154 -6.00 7.82 6.31
N VAL A 155 -5.31 6.68 6.42
CA VAL A 155 -5.93 5.40 6.81
C VAL A 155 -6.11 5.28 8.31
N GLU A 156 -5.22 5.86 9.11
CA GLU A 156 -5.41 6.02 10.56
C GLU A 156 -6.65 6.86 10.87
N ASN A 157 -6.80 8.01 10.20
CA ASN A 157 -7.96 8.88 10.38
C ASN A 157 -9.27 8.24 9.90
N ALA A 158 -9.19 7.29 8.96
CA ALA A 158 -10.35 6.48 8.57
C ALA A 158 -10.74 5.43 9.63
N GLY A 159 -9.86 5.13 10.58
CA GLY A 159 -10.10 4.20 11.69
C GLY A 159 -9.31 2.88 11.60
N LEU A 160 -8.30 2.79 10.72
CA LEU A 160 -7.43 1.61 10.67
C LEU A 160 -6.59 1.51 11.96
N LEU A 161 -6.61 0.34 12.59
CA LEU A 161 -5.82 0.04 13.79
C LEU A 161 -4.79 -1.04 13.44
N PHE A 162 -3.51 -0.76 13.69
CA PHE A 162 -2.44 -1.66 13.27
C PHE A 162 -1.14 -1.46 14.06
N ASP A 163 -0.32 -2.51 14.11
CA ASP A 163 1.13 -2.42 14.28
C ASP A 163 1.78 -2.52 12.89
N ASP A 164 1.32 -3.45 12.04
CA ASP A 164 1.70 -3.55 10.63
C ASP A 164 0.47 -3.55 9.71
N ILE A 165 0.68 -3.22 8.44
CA ILE A 165 -0.34 -3.21 7.40
C ILE A 165 -0.04 -4.32 6.41
N SER A 166 -1.00 -5.20 6.14
CA SER A 166 -0.91 -6.21 5.09
C SER A 166 -1.83 -5.84 3.91
N PRO A 167 -1.29 -5.40 2.75
CA PRO A 167 -2.09 -5.04 1.61
C PRO A 167 -2.46 -6.28 0.81
N THR A 168 -3.72 -6.34 0.38
CA THR A 168 -4.21 -7.34 -0.58
C THR A 168 -5.14 -6.66 -1.58
N ILE A 169 -5.31 -7.27 -2.76
CA ILE A 169 -6.37 -6.86 -3.68
C ILE A 169 -7.53 -7.85 -3.56
N LYS A 170 -8.73 -7.35 -3.29
CA LYS A 170 -9.97 -8.13 -3.30
C LYS A 170 -11.03 -7.36 -4.06
N ASN A 171 -11.72 -8.01 -4.99
CA ASN A 171 -12.80 -7.42 -5.78
C ASN A 171 -12.41 -6.11 -6.49
N GLY A 172 -11.15 -5.97 -6.92
CA GLY A 172 -10.68 -4.76 -7.60
C GLY A 172 -10.26 -3.62 -6.66
N GLU A 173 -10.30 -3.82 -5.35
CA GLU A 173 -10.02 -2.79 -4.34
C GLU A 173 -8.77 -3.11 -3.54
N LEU A 174 -8.09 -2.08 -3.04
CA LEU A 174 -6.94 -2.24 -2.17
C LEU A 174 -7.40 -2.36 -0.72
N TRP A 175 -7.24 -3.54 -0.16
CA TRP A 175 -7.50 -3.84 1.24
C TRP A 175 -6.21 -3.68 2.03
N LEU A 176 -6.19 -2.72 2.95
CA LEU A 176 -5.12 -2.53 3.91
C LEU A 176 -5.55 -3.13 5.24
N THR A 177 -5.11 -4.36 5.49
CA THR A 177 -5.48 -5.10 6.70
C THR A 177 -4.51 -4.76 7.83
N GLY A 178 -5.03 -4.18 8.90
CA GLY A 178 -4.28 -3.93 10.12
C GLY A 178 -4.02 -5.24 10.86
N THR A 179 -2.75 -5.49 11.18
CA THR A 179 -2.33 -6.64 11.97
C THR A 179 -1.62 -6.17 13.23
N ALA A 180 -1.73 -6.97 14.29
CA ALA A 180 -1.01 -6.75 15.53
C ALA A 180 -0.37 -8.05 16.00
N LYS A 181 0.77 -7.92 16.68
CA LYS A 181 1.40 -9.09 17.28
C LYS A 181 0.58 -9.57 18.47
N VAL A 182 0.39 -10.88 18.54
CA VAL A 182 -0.27 -11.52 19.67
C VAL A 182 0.76 -11.88 20.73
N TYR A 183 0.42 -11.60 21.99
CA TYR A 183 1.15 -12.16 23.12
C TYR A 183 0.37 -13.33 23.70
N TRP A 184 1.07 -14.46 23.75
CA TRP A 184 0.68 -15.62 24.52
C TRP A 184 1.19 -15.35 25.94
N GLY A 185 0.27 -15.04 26.86
CA GLY A 185 0.60 -14.76 28.25
C GLY A 185 1.44 -15.86 28.90
N ALA A 186 2.00 -15.58 30.08
CA ALA A 186 2.63 -16.62 30.90
C ALA A 186 1.63 -17.73 31.32
N ASP A 187 0.33 -17.41 31.32
CA ASP A 187 -0.76 -18.35 31.53
C ASP A 187 -1.19 -18.98 30.19
N PRO A 188 -0.97 -20.29 29.97
CA PRO A 188 -1.38 -20.99 28.75
C PRO A 188 -2.89 -21.03 28.52
N GLN A 189 -3.70 -20.76 29.54
CA GLN A 189 -5.16 -20.75 29.47
C GLN A 189 -5.73 -19.37 29.11
N ALA A 190 -4.93 -18.31 29.21
CA ALA A 190 -5.37 -16.98 28.83
C ALA A 190 -5.50 -16.90 27.29
N PRO A 191 -6.61 -16.37 26.75
CA PRO A 191 -6.75 -16.26 25.31
C PRO A 191 -5.69 -15.29 24.77
N PRO A 192 -5.09 -15.59 23.60
CA PRO A 192 -4.16 -14.70 22.92
C PRO A 192 -4.77 -13.30 22.72
N ARG A 193 -4.00 -12.24 23.00
CA ARG A 193 -4.45 -10.85 22.84
C ARG A 193 -3.36 -9.99 22.19
N PRO A 194 -3.76 -8.97 21.42
CA PRO A 194 -2.80 -8.00 20.89
C PRO A 194 -2.18 -7.16 21.99
N LEU A 195 -0.91 -6.80 21.81
CA LEU A 195 -0.13 -6.00 22.74
C LEU A 195 -0.36 -4.50 22.54
N SER A 196 -1.48 -3.95 23.00
CA SER A 196 -1.65 -2.50 23.23
C SER A 196 -3.06 -2.21 23.71
N SER A 197 -3.20 -1.17 24.55
CA SER A 197 -4.52 -0.64 24.94
C SER A 197 -5.32 -0.10 23.74
N LYS A 198 -4.67 0.24 22.61
CA LYS A 198 -5.34 0.73 21.40
C LYS A 198 -6.28 -0.30 20.75
N TYR A 199 -6.16 -1.58 21.13
CA TYR A 199 -7.01 -2.67 20.65
C TYR A 199 -8.09 -3.10 21.64
N ASN A 200 -8.18 -2.45 22.81
CA ASN A 200 -9.15 -2.83 23.83
C ASN A 200 -10.58 -2.69 23.32
N GLY A 201 -11.36 -3.76 23.43
CA GLY A 201 -12.75 -3.80 22.96
C GLY A 201 -12.93 -3.97 21.46
N VAL A 202 -11.85 -4.10 20.69
CA VAL A 202 -11.90 -4.38 19.26
C VAL A 202 -12.01 -5.89 19.06
N PRO A 203 -12.99 -6.40 18.29
CA PRO A 203 -13.00 -7.80 17.88
C PRO A 203 -11.75 -8.09 17.04
N VAL A 204 -10.99 -9.10 17.42
CA VAL A 204 -9.77 -9.50 16.69
C VAL A 204 -9.85 -10.96 16.28
N LYS A 205 -9.29 -11.28 15.12
CA LYS A 205 -9.12 -12.66 14.65
C LYS A 205 -7.69 -13.08 14.87
N VAL A 206 -7.46 -14.04 15.76
CA VAL A 206 -6.12 -14.57 16.04
C VAL A 206 -5.75 -15.62 14.99
N ASP A 207 -4.63 -15.39 14.33
CA ASP A 207 -4.07 -16.25 13.27
C ASP A 207 -2.61 -16.56 13.61
N GLY A 208 -2.41 -17.40 14.63
CA GLY A 208 -1.09 -17.79 15.14
C GLY A 208 -0.43 -16.71 16.00
N ASN A 209 0.78 -16.28 15.62
CA ASN A 209 1.54 -15.25 16.34
C ASN A 209 1.07 -13.81 16.08
N TYR A 210 0.07 -13.65 15.21
CA TYR A 210 -0.50 -12.37 14.83
C TYR A 210 -2.02 -12.42 14.94
N CYS A 211 -2.64 -11.25 14.96
CA CYS A 211 -4.07 -11.10 14.82
C CYS A 211 -4.41 -10.05 13.78
N THR A 212 -5.49 -10.28 13.06
CA THR A 212 -6.13 -9.29 12.20
C THR A 212 -7.07 -8.45 13.05
N ILE A 213 -6.97 -7.13 12.89
CA ILE A 213 -7.73 -6.14 13.66
C ILE A 213 -8.95 -5.65 12.87
N ASN A 214 -8.70 -4.86 11.82
CA ASN A 214 -9.70 -4.38 10.89
C ASN A 214 -9.03 -4.04 9.54
N SER A 215 -9.81 -3.65 8.53
CA SER A 215 -9.27 -3.27 7.23
C SER A 215 -9.80 -1.91 6.76
N ALA A 216 -8.91 -1.10 6.20
CA ALA A 216 -9.27 0.06 5.40
C ALA A 216 -9.27 -0.35 3.94
N VAL A 217 -10.38 -0.13 3.25
CA VAL A 217 -10.55 -0.48 1.84
C VAL A 217 -10.53 0.78 1.00
N LEU A 218 -9.54 0.84 0.11
CA LEU A 218 -9.39 1.91 -0.87
C LEU A 218 -9.98 1.43 -2.20
N PHE A 219 -11.00 2.15 -2.65
CA PHE A 219 -11.72 1.85 -3.88
C PHE A 219 -11.69 3.05 -4.80
N TRP A 220 -11.64 2.82 -6.11
CA TRP A 220 -11.59 3.91 -7.07
C TRP A 220 -12.98 4.50 -7.32
N ASP A 221 -13.13 5.78 -7.04
CA ASP A 221 -14.28 6.57 -7.42
C ASP A 221 -14.03 7.18 -8.81
N SER A 222 -14.68 6.59 -9.82
CA SER A 222 -14.59 7.07 -11.21
C SER A 222 -15.12 8.48 -11.41
N ALA A 223 -16.07 8.96 -10.59
CA ALA A 223 -16.60 10.31 -10.71
C ALA A 223 -15.62 11.33 -10.13
N ALA A 224 -15.02 11.05 -8.97
CA ALA A 224 -14.01 11.91 -8.35
C ALA A 224 -12.62 11.79 -9.01
N GLN A 225 -12.38 10.70 -9.76
CA GLN A 225 -11.05 10.30 -10.23
C GLN A 225 -10.07 10.27 -9.05
N TRP A 226 -10.47 9.58 -7.98
CA TRP A 226 -9.77 9.50 -6.70
C TRP A 226 -10.07 8.18 -5.98
N PHE A 227 -9.26 7.84 -4.96
CA PHE A 227 -9.57 6.71 -4.08
C PHE A 227 -10.49 7.16 -2.94
N GLY A 228 -11.70 6.59 -2.89
CA GLY A 228 -12.51 6.60 -1.68
C GLY A 228 -11.94 5.63 -0.65
N ILE A 229 -12.25 5.86 0.62
CA ILE A 229 -11.85 5.00 1.73
C ILE A 229 -13.07 4.61 2.55
N ARG A 230 -13.16 3.34 2.93
CA ARG A 230 -14.15 2.82 3.88
C ARG A 230 -13.55 1.77 4.79
N MET A 231 -14.16 1.57 5.95
CA MET A 231 -13.74 0.54 6.91
C MET A 231 -14.54 -0.74 6.71
N GLU A 232 -13.86 -1.86 6.81
CA GLU A 232 -14.43 -3.21 6.86
C GLU A 232 -13.86 -3.92 8.10
N ASN A 233 -14.74 -4.58 8.86
CA ASN A 233 -14.39 -5.35 10.06
C ASN A 233 -14.44 -6.85 9.78
#